data_AF-A0A1J6HAW2-F1
#
_entry.id   AF-A0A1J6HAW2-F1
#
_cell.length_a   1.000
_cell.length_b   1.000
_cell.length_c   1.000
_cell.angle_alpha   90.00
_cell.angle_beta   90.00
_cell.angle_gamma   90.00
#
_symmetry.space_group_name_H-M   'P 1'
#
loop_
_entity.id
_entity.type
_entity.pdbx_description
1 polymer ?
#
loop_
_entity_poly.entity_id
_entity_poly.type
_entity_poly.pdbx_seq_one_letter_code
_entity_poly.pdbx_strand_id
1 'polypeptide(L)' 'MAAAETQGIAAAGTNLPDYPDDCRRKESHAPLVEGQEKLSILKREREALDRQNDRTDRCAGFYDELKRGLQ' A
#
# COMPACT_ATOMS: atom_id res chain seq x y z
N MET A 1 33.00 -20.18 16.60
CA MET A 1 32.11 -19.01 16.81
C MET A 1 31.84 -18.27 15.51
N ALA A 2 32.83 -18.07 14.63
CA ALA A 2 32.66 -17.43 13.31
C ALA A 2 31.53 -18.02 12.43
N ALA A 3 31.34 -19.34 12.38
CA ALA A 3 30.29 -19.95 11.55
C ALA A 3 28.85 -19.62 12.02
N ALA A 4 28.64 -19.49 13.34
CA ALA A 4 27.35 -19.08 13.90
C ALA A 4 27.12 -17.57 13.70
N GLU A 5 28.19 -16.79 13.73
CA GLU A 5 28.18 -15.35 13.43
C GLU A 5 27.85 -15.08 11.96
N THR A 6 28.46 -15.83 11.03
CA THR A 6 28.16 -15.73 9.59
C THR A 6 26.75 -16.23 9.27
N GLN A 7 26.25 -17.27 9.96
CA GLN A 7 24.84 -17.67 9.87
C GLN A 7 23.89 -16.62 10.45
N GLY A 8 24.25 -15.98 11.56
CA GLY A 8 23.49 -14.86 12.14
C GLY A 8 23.42 -13.66 11.19
N ILE A 9 24.51 -13.33 10.49
CA ILE A 9 24.58 -12.25 9.49
C ILE A 9 23.85 -12.63 8.18
N ALA A 10 23.98 -13.87 7.72
CA ALA A 10 23.25 -14.35 6.54
C ALA A 10 21.74 -14.50 6.80
N ALA A 11 21.34 -14.82 8.04
CA ALA A 11 19.95 -14.76 8.51
C ALA A 11 19.48 -13.32 8.83
N ALA A 12 20.41 -12.37 9.04
CA ALA A 12 20.14 -10.94 9.20
C ALA A 12 19.90 -10.21 7.87
N GLY A 13 19.94 -10.91 6.74
CA GLY A 13 19.16 -10.50 5.57
C GLY A 13 17.69 -10.69 5.91
N THR A 14 17.09 -9.69 6.57
CA THR A 14 15.70 -9.75 7.03
C THR A 14 14.82 -10.21 5.88
N ASN A 15 14.24 -11.40 6.00
CA ASN A 15 13.20 -11.87 5.09
C ASN A 15 11.96 -10.99 5.33
N LEU A 16 11.93 -9.84 4.66
CA LEU A 16 10.79 -8.94 4.72
C LEU A 16 9.61 -9.60 4.01
N PRO A 17 8.40 -9.46 4.56
CA PRO A 17 7.19 -9.88 3.86
C PRO A 17 7.07 -9.11 2.54
N ASP A 18 6.49 -9.76 1.54
CA ASP A 18 6.16 -9.10 0.29
C ASP A 18 5.23 -7.90 0.53
N TYR A 19 5.43 -6.84 -0.23
CA TYR A 19 4.52 -5.70 -0.20
C TYR A 19 3.15 -6.12 -0.74
N PRO A 20 2.04 -5.87 -0.03
CA PRO A 20 0.74 -6.37 -0.44
C PRO A 20 0.36 -5.91 -1.85
N ASP A 21 -0.15 -6.82 -2.67
CA ASP A 21 -0.54 -6.50 -4.06
C ASP A 21 -1.59 -5.39 -4.15
N ASP A 22 -2.52 -5.30 -3.18
CA ASP A 22 -3.49 -4.20 -3.11
C ASP A 22 -2.77 -2.85 -3.08
N CYS A 23 -1.66 -2.76 -2.38
CA CYS A 23 -0.89 -1.53 -2.23
C CYS A 23 -0.13 -1.10 -3.48
N ARG A 24 -0.04 -1.95 -4.51
CA ARG A 24 0.45 -1.61 -5.85
C ARG A 24 -0.66 -1.06 -6.75
N ARG A 25 -1.94 -1.29 -6.40
CA ARG A 25 -3.08 -0.90 -7.22
C ARG A 25 -3.39 0.58 -7.11
N LYS A 26 -3.73 1.19 -8.25
CA LYS A 26 -4.24 2.55 -8.33
C LYS A 26 -5.74 2.52 -8.54
N GLU A 27 -6.45 3.36 -7.83
CA GLU A 27 -7.86 3.59 -8.10
C GLU A 27 -8.04 4.31 -9.44
N SER A 28 -9.01 3.86 -10.23
CA SER A 28 -9.35 4.53 -11.49
C SER A 28 -10.17 5.79 -11.23
N HIS A 29 -9.94 6.82 -12.04
CA HIS A 29 -10.81 7.98 -12.11
C HIS A 29 -12.25 7.60 -12.48
N ALA A 30 -13.20 8.46 -12.14
CA ALA A 30 -14.57 8.29 -12.55
C ALA A 30 -14.67 8.39 -14.09
N PRO A 31 -15.46 7.52 -14.74
CA PRO A 31 -15.60 7.57 -16.19
C PRO A 31 -16.32 8.85 -16.60
N LEU A 32 -15.75 9.51 -17.62
CA LEU A 32 -16.35 10.66 -18.29
C LEU A 32 -17.31 10.16 -19.38
N VAL A 33 -18.58 10.56 -19.27
CA VAL A 33 -19.62 10.26 -20.26
C VAL A 33 -20.08 11.58 -20.86
N GLU A 34 -20.10 11.66 -22.18
CA GLU A 34 -20.55 12.86 -22.89
C GLU A 34 -22.01 13.18 -22.53
N GLY A 35 -22.30 14.47 -22.31
CA GLY A 35 -23.62 14.93 -21.89
C GLY A 35 -23.96 14.69 -20.41
N GLN A 36 -23.09 14.04 -19.64
CA GLN A 36 -23.31 13.84 -18.21
C GLN A 36 -23.04 15.12 -17.39
N GLU A 37 -23.85 15.31 -16.35
CA GLU A 37 -23.74 16.44 -15.43
C GLU A 37 -22.43 16.37 -14.61
N LYS A 38 -21.75 17.53 -14.45
CA LYS A 38 -20.39 17.62 -13.91
C LYS A 38 -20.28 17.36 -12.41
N LEU A 39 -21.25 17.79 -11.60
CA LEU A 39 -21.30 17.52 -10.16
C LEU A 39 -21.42 16.03 -9.86
N SER A 40 -22.16 15.28 -10.68
CA SER A 40 -22.27 13.82 -10.57
C SER A 40 -20.94 13.11 -10.86
N ILE A 41 -20.11 13.66 -11.77
CA ILE A 41 -18.73 13.21 -12.00
C ILE A 41 -17.88 13.55 -10.77
N LEU A 42 -17.95 14.78 -10.27
CA LEU A 42 -17.17 15.22 -9.10
C LEU A 42 -17.46 14.36 -7.87
N LYS A 43 -18.72 13.98 -7.64
CA LYS A 43 -19.10 13.09 -6.55
C LYS A 43 -18.42 11.73 -6.68
N ARG A 44 -18.44 11.13 -7.87
CA ARG A 44 -17.79 9.83 -8.14
C ARG A 44 -16.27 9.91 -8.03
N GLU A 45 -15.66 11.03 -8.43
CA GLU A 45 -14.23 11.28 -8.23
C GLU A 45 -13.87 11.34 -6.74
N ARG A 46 -14.71 11.97 -5.91
CA ARG A 46 -14.51 11.97 -4.45
C ARG A 46 -14.56 10.56 -3.88
N GLU A 47 -15.55 9.77 -4.28
CA GLU A 47 -15.65 8.36 -3.86
C GLU A 47 -14.44 7.53 -4.30
N ALA A 48 -13.87 7.79 -5.49
CA ALA A 48 -12.64 7.16 -5.95
C ALA A 48 -11.43 7.58 -5.11
N LEU A 49 -11.31 8.87 -4.81
CA LEU A 49 -10.24 9.38 -3.94
C LEU A 49 -10.33 8.78 -2.54
N ASP A 50 -11.53 8.67 -1.97
CA ASP A 50 -11.75 8.06 -0.66
C ASP A 50 -11.24 6.61 -0.63
N ARG A 51 -11.57 5.80 -1.65
CA ARG A 51 -11.05 4.42 -1.78
C ARG A 51 -9.52 4.37 -1.90
N GLN A 52 -8.92 5.31 -2.62
CA GLN A 52 -7.46 5.41 -2.76
C GLN A 52 -6.80 5.81 -1.44
N ASN A 53 -7.40 6.73 -0.68
CA ASN A 53 -6.90 7.15 0.62
C ASN A 53 -7.01 6.01 1.65
N ASP A 54 -8.15 5.32 1.71
CA ASP A 54 -8.33 4.14 2.56
C ASP A 54 -7.29 3.05 2.26
N ARG A 55 -6.98 2.82 0.97
CA ARG A 55 -5.91 1.91 0.57
C ARG A 55 -4.56 2.41 1.07
N THR A 56 -4.28 3.71 0.90
CA THR A 56 -3.03 4.33 1.33
C THR A 56 -2.80 4.16 2.83
N ASP A 57 -3.84 4.38 3.65
CA ASP A 57 -3.78 4.22 5.10
C ASP A 57 -3.51 2.77 5.51
N ARG A 58 -4.19 1.79 4.88
CA ARG A 58 -3.91 0.36 5.14
C ARG A 58 -2.47 -0.03 4.78
N CYS A 59 -1.96 0.49 3.67
CA CYS A 59 -0.60 0.20 3.20
C CYS A 59 0.48 0.86 4.05
N ALA A 60 0.22 2.06 4.57
CA ALA A 60 1.06 2.69 5.58
C ALA A 60 1.07 1.87 6.87
N GLY A 61 -0.11 1.41 7.32
CA GLY A 61 -0.24 0.55 8.51
C GLY A 61 0.60 -0.73 8.43
N PHE A 62 0.60 -1.41 7.27
CA PHE A 62 1.46 -2.57 7.03
C PHE A 62 2.95 -2.25 7.28
N TYR A 63 3.42 -1.09 6.79
CA TYR A 63 4.81 -0.69 6.99
C TYR A 63 5.11 -0.32 8.44
N ASP A 64 4.18 0.34 9.12
CA ASP A 64 4.33 0.70 10.54
C ASP A 64 4.40 -0.55 11.44
N GLU A 65 3.60 -1.57 11.14
CA GLU A 65 3.63 -2.86 11.82
C GLU A 65 4.94 -3.63 11.53
N LEU A 66 5.36 -3.66 10.26
CA LEU A 66 6.64 -4.25 9.87
C LEU A 66 7.81 -3.58 10.63
N LYS A 67 7.84 -2.24 10.65
CA LYS A 67 8.87 -1.49 11.36
C LYS A 67 8.87 -1.78 12.85
N ARG A 68 7.70 -1.92 13.48
CA ARG A 68 7.57 -2.26 14.90
C ARG A 68 8.12 -3.65 15.23
N GLY A 69 7.96 -4.62 14.33
CA GLY A 69 8.51 -5.97 14.51
C GLY A 69 10.03 -6.06 14.34
N LEU A 70 10.68 -5.02 13.79
CA LEU A 70 12.12 -4.95 13.58
C LEU A 70 12.87 -4.17 14.68
N GLN A 71 12.15 -3.57 15.63
CA GLN A 71 12.69 -2.84 16.79
C GLN A 71 12.74 -3.72 18.03
#